data_AF-A0A8H7RKQ6-F1
#
_entry.id   AF-A0A8H7RKQ6-F1
#
_cell.length_a   1.000
_cell.length_b   1.000
_cell.length_c   1.000
_cell.angle_alpha   90.00
_cell.angle_beta   90.00
_cell.angle_gamma   90.00
#
_symmetry.space_group_name_H-M   'P 1'
#
loop_
_entity.id
_entity.type
_entity.pdbx_description
1 polymer ?
#
loop_
_entity_poly.entity_id
_entity_poly.type
_entity_poly.pdbx_seq_one_letter_code
_entity_poly.pdbx_strand_id
1 'polypeptide(L)'
;LYNRCNMRHALLCDELDNITRSYDYGIVPGSATVFVKDELNNIGRLDLTLLEGVMIVVEVSEEGYKVGSCSPLSSTGIALTTAQIVQKNLEIPFETMDNLLMAISPLFREKFQQALYDKLESVHRHQQQSSTVQTPPTTAETSISSLASGSSIQQHHTSHILLQQPSLLQNTHQQHHQQQQQTSHMTQQSIQEQSALDITAQEVLDDLHNWIH
;
A
#
# COMPACT_ATOMS: atom_id res chain seq x y z
N LEU A 1 43.85 -2.13 14.69
CA LEU A 1 43.04 -0.95 14.31
C LEU A 1 41.59 -1.40 14.31
N TYR A 2 40.90 -1.18 15.43
CA TYR A 2 39.50 -1.57 15.61
C TYR A 2 38.64 -0.64 14.75
N ASN A 3 37.99 -1.21 13.73
CA ASN A 3 36.98 -0.52 12.93
C ASN A 3 35.82 -0.16 13.85
N ARG A 4 35.80 1.12 14.25
CA ARG A 4 34.64 1.74 14.86
C ARG A 4 33.61 1.88 13.74
N CYS A 5 32.85 0.82 13.47
CA CYS A 5 31.64 0.92 12.67
C CYS A 5 30.83 2.07 13.26
N ASN A 6 30.76 3.16 12.50
CA ASN A 6 30.03 4.37 12.86
C ASN A 6 28.57 3.93 13.00
N MET A 7 28.01 4.03 14.20
CA MET A 7 26.66 3.53 14.51
C MET A 7 25.60 4.06 13.53
N ARG A 8 25.84 5.21 12.90
CA ARG A 8 24.98 5.78 11.86
C ARG A 8 24.95 4.98 10.55
N HIS A 9 26.07 4.39 10.12
CA HIS A 9 26.10 3.59 8.88
C HIS A 9 25.39 2.25 9.04
N ALA A 10 25.41 1.67 10.26
CA ALA A 10 24.68 0.44 10.54
C ALA A 10 23.16 0.65 10.34
N LEU A 11 22.64 1.81 10.75
CA LEU A 11 21.21 2.12 10.66
C LEU A 11 20.71 2.17 9.22
N LEU A 12 21.43 2.82 8.30
CA LEU A 12 21.00 2.88 6.89
C LEU A 12 21.03 1.50 6.22
N CYS A 13 22.04 0.67 6.50
CA CYS A 13 22.08 -0.69 5.95
C CYS A 13 20.90 -1.52 6.43
N ASP A 14 20.67 -1.52 7.75
CA ASP A 14 19.60 -2.28 8.39
C ASP A 14 18.23 -1.80 7.89
N GLU A 15 18.09 -0.49 7.66
CA GLU A 15 16.88 0.12 7.12
C GLU A 15 16.62 -0.30 5.67
N LEU A 16 17.63 -0.22 4.80
CA LEU A 16 17.51 -0.68 3.41
C LEU A 16 17.20 -2.19 3.35
N ASP A 17 17.89 -3.00 4.13
CA ASP A 17 17.64 -4.45 4.22
C ASP A 17 16.26 -4.76 4.81
N ASN A 18 15.77 -3.93 5.74
CA ASN A 18 14.42 -4.05 6.26
C ASN A 18 13.38 -3.74 5.17
N ILE A 19 13.58 -2.68 4.37
CA ILE A 19 12.67 -2.30 3.29
C ILE A 19 12.51 -3.44 2.28
N THR A 20 13.63 -4.07 1.87
CA THR A 20 13.61 -5.17 0.88
C THR A 20 12.84 -6.41 1.30
N ARG A 21 12.48 -6.55 2.58
CA ARG A 21 11.81 -7.74 3.13
C ARG A 21 10.45 -7.42 3.72
N SER A 22 10.32 -6.29 4.38
CA SER A 22 9.14 -5.95 5.19
C SER A 22 7.94 -5.54 4.35
N TYR A 23 8.14 -5.16 3.09
CA TYR A 23 7.08 -4.59 2.25
C TYR A 23 6.51 -5.51 1.18
N ASP A 24 7.06 -6.72 1.01
CA ASP A 24 6.67 -7.69 -0.04
C ASP A 24 5.17 -8.01 -0.09
N TYR A 25 4.43 -7.83 1.01
CA TYR A 25 2.99 -8.06 1.05
C TYR A 25 2.16 -6.99 0.33
N GLY A 26 2.73 -5.79 0.13
CA GLY A 26 2.06 -4.62 -0.44
C GLY A 26 2.72 -4.05 -1.70
N ILE A 27 3.84 -4.63 -2.12
CA ILE A 27 4.53 -4.36 -3.39
C ILE A 27 4.64 -5.66 -4.20
N VAL A 28 5.18 -5.61 -5.41
CA VAL A 28 5.53 -6.84 -6.14
C VAL A 28 6.63 -7.57 -5.37
N PRO A 29 6.41 -8.83 -4.91
CA PRO A 29 7.37 -9.53 -4.07
C PRO A 29 8.74 -9.66 -4.74
N GLY A 30 9.80 -9.35 -3.98
CA GLY A 30 11.18 -9.41 -4.47
C GLY A 30 11.54 -8.35 -5.51
N SER A 31 10.69 -7.34 -5.72
CA SER A 31 10.99 -6.23 -6.65
C SER A 31 11.87 -5.15 -6.05
N ALA A 32 12.01 -5.09 -4.72
CA ALA A 32 12.79 -4.06 -4.05
C ALA A 32 14.29 -4.34 -4.15
N THR A 33 15.05 -3.49 -4.86
CA THR A 33 16.50 -3.67 -5.03
C THR A 33 17.26 -2.38 -4.72
N VAL A 34 18.27 -2.47 -3.85
CA VAL A 34 19.17 -1.35 -3.55
C VAL A 34 20.20 -1.23 -4.67
N PHE A 35 20.32 -0.05 -5.27
CA PHE A 35 21.28 0.20 -6.35
C PHE A 35 22.24 1.37 -6.07
N VAL A 36 21.96 2.22 -5.08
CA VAL A 36 22.94 3.19 -4.54
C VAL A 36 22.99 3.08 -3.03
N LYS A 37 24.21 3.08 -2.50
CA LYS A 37 24.47 3.18 -1.07
C LYS A 37 25.63 4.14 -0.86
N ASP A 38 25.29 5.39 -0.53
CA ASP A 38 26.25 6.43 -0.19
C ASP A 38 26.32 6.57 1.34
N GLU A 39 27.32 5.92 1.92
CA GLU A 39 27.55 5.94 3.36
C GLU A 39 28.06 7.31 3.86
N LEU A 40 28.70 8.10 3.00
CA LEU A 40 29.26 9.41 3.39
C LEU A 40 28.14 10.42 3.62
N ASN A 41 27.16 10.43 2.72
CA ASN A 41 26.00 11.32 2.78
C ASN A 41 24.80 10.70 3.50
N ASN A 42 24.90 9.44 3.92
CA ASN A 42 23.81 8.68 4.55
C ASN A 42 22.56 8.60 3.63
N ILE A 43 22.81 8.33 2.35
CA ILE A 43 21.78 8.25 1.31
C ILE A 43 21.76 6.83 0.71
N GLY A 44 20.59 6.20 0.74
CA GLY A 44 20.31 4.97 0.01
C GLY A 44 19.36 5.25 -1.15
N ARG A 45 19.51 4.53 -2.26
CA ARG A 45 18.48 4.48 -3.30
C ARG A 45 18.16 3.04 -3.65
N LEU A 46 16.87 2.78 -3.72
CA LEU A 46 16.32 1.50 -4.11
C LEU A 46 15.22 1.69 -5.15
N ASP A 47 15.09 0.74 -6.06
CA ASP A 47 13.91 0.61 -6.88
C ASP A 47 12.93 -0.34 -6.20
N LEU A 48 11.65 -0.19 -6.48
CA LEU A 48 10.62 -1.17 -6.16
C LEU A 48 9.47 -1.06 -7.16
N THR A 49 8.68 -2.13 -7.29
CA THR A 49 7.51 -2.13 -8.16
C THR A 49 6.24 -2.22 -7.34
N LEU A 50 5.37 -1.22 -7.49
CA LEU A 50 4.04 -1.20 -6.88
C LEU A 50 3.14 -2.25 -7.53
N LEU A 51 2.14 -2.75 -6.78
CA LEU A 51 1.19 -3.76 -7.27
C LEU A 51 0.35 -3.29 -8.47
N GLU A 52 0.24 -1.97 -8.64
CA GLU A 52 -0.41 -1.31 -9.77
C GLU A 52 0.41 -1.37 -11.07
N GLY A 53 1.63 -1.94 -11.04
CA GLY A 53 2.51 -2.00 -12.20
C GLY A 53 3.23 -0.68 -12.46
N VAL A 54 3.63 0.02 -11.41
CA VAL A 54 4.44 1.25 -11.47
C VAL A 54 5.75 0.99 -10.75
N MET A 55 6.86 1.13 -11.45
CA MET A 55 8.20 1.09 -10.85
C MET A 55 8.53 2.48 -10.32
N ILE A 56 9.08 2.55 -9.12
CA ILE A 56 9.52 3.81 -8.51
C ILE A 56 10.95 3.66 -8.02
N VAL A 57 11.66 4.79 -7.99
CA VAL A 57 12.94 4.92 -7.30
C VAL A 57 12.71 5.70 -6.02
N VAL A 58 13.03 5.10 -4.88
CA VAL A 58 12.93 5.72 -3.56
C VAL A 58 14.34 6.09 -3.09
N GLU A 59 14.49 7.34 -2.67
CA GLU A 59 15.64 7.80 -1.91
C GLU A 59 15.33 7.73 -0.42
N VAL A 60 16.25 7.13 0.34
CA VAL A 60 16.23 7.00 1.79
C VAL A 60 17.35 7.85 2.35
N SER A 61 17.03 8.79 3.23
CA SER A 61 17.99 9.72 3.80
C SER A 61 17.58 10.12 5.23
N GLU A 62 18.37 10.98 5.87
CA GLU A 62 18.01 11.54 7.19
C GLU A 62 16.73 12.40 7.16
N GLU A 63 16.33 12.93 5.99
CA GLU A 63 15.07 13.67 5.81
C GLU A 63 13.85 12.74 5.68
N GLY A 64 14.08 11.43 5.58
CA GLY A 64 13.07 10.41 5.38
C GLY A 64 13.10 9.81 3.98
N TYR A 65 11.92 9.50 3.46
CA TYR A 65 11.70 8.74 2.23
C TYR A 65 11.06 9.62 1.16
N LYS A 66 11.61 9.64 -0.05
CA LYS A 66 11.00 10.37 -1.16
C LYS A 66 11.13 9.62 -2.48
N VAL A 67 10.19 9.87 -3.38
CA VAL A 67 10.24 9.31 -4.74
C VAL A 67 11.07 10.22 -5.61
N GLY A 68 12.19 9.71 -6.15
CA GLY A 68 13.02 10.44 -7.10
C GLY A 68 12.57 10.27 -8.55
N SER A 69 11.96 9.13 -8.88
CA SER A 69 11.36 8.92 -10.21
C SER A 69 10.32 7.82 -10.20
N CYS A 70 9.48 7.80 -11.23
CA CYS A 70 8.51 6.73 -11.45
C CYS A 70 8.32 6.42 -12.94
N SER A 71 8.04 5.17 -13.26
CA SER A 71 7.74 4.71 -14.62
C SER A 71 6.62 3.66 -14.60
N PRO A 72 5.50 3.87 -15.32
CA PRO A 72 4.49 2.84 -15.47
C PRO A 72 5.03 1.70 -16.35
N LEU A 73 4.91 0.46 -15.89
CA LEU A 73 5.36 -0.74 -16.60
C LEU A 73 4.32 -1.25 -17.62
N SER A 74 3.10 -0.71 -17.56
CA SER A 74 2.02 -1.07 -18.47
C SER A 74 1.16 0.15 -18.79
N SER A 75 0.46 0.10 -19.92
CA SER A 75 -0.52 1.12 -20.33
C SER A 75 -1.91 0.87 -19.74
N THR A 76 -2.02 0.14 -18.64
CA THR A 76 -3.31 -0.12 -17.98
C THR A 76 -3.81 1.15 -17.28
N GLY A 77 -5.14 1.32 -17.21
CA GLY A 77 -5.72 2.50 -16.58
C GLY A 77 -5.30 2.68 -15.11
N ILE A 78 -5.13 1.57 -14.39
CA ILE A 78 -4.66 1.57 -12.99
C ILE A 78 -3.20 2.05 -12.91
N ALA A 79 -2.29 1.48 -13.71
CA ALA A 79 -0.89 1.88 -13.72
C ALA A 79 -0.72 3.37 -14.06
N LEU A 80 -1.46 3.87 -15.05
CA LEU A 80 -1.39 5.28 -15.45
C LEU A 80 -1.94 6.22 -14.37
N THR A 81 -3.07 5.87 -13.75
CA THR A 81 -3.65 6.67 -12.66
C THR A 81 -2.71 6.71 -11.45
N THR A 82 -2.12 5.56 -11.09
CA THR A 82 -1.16 5.47 -9.99
C THR A 82 0.12 6.25 -10.32
N ALA A 83 0.63 6.18 -11.54
CA ALA A 83 1.77 6.99 -11.96
C ALA A 83 1.49 8.50 -11.81
N GLN A 84 0.27 8.97 -12.12
CA GLN A 84 -0.13 10.37 -11.88
C GLN A 84 -0.17 10.72 -10.39
N ILE A 85 -0.58 9.79 -9.52
CA ILE A 85 -0.54 9.98 -8.06
C ILE A 85 0.91 10.09 -7.61
N VAL A 86 1.78 9.19 -8.06
CA VAL A 86 3.22 9.21 -7.73
C VAL A 86 3.87 10.51 -8.21
N GLN A 87 3.56 10.96 -9.43
CA GLN A 87 4.06 12.21 -10.01
C GLN A 87 3.76 13.44 -9.14
N LYS A 88 2.57 13.49 -8.51
CA LYS A 88 2.19 14.57 -7.59
C LYS A 88 2.97 14.55 -6.27
N ASN A 89 3.64 13.43 -5.96
CA ASN A 89 4.39 13.22 -4.72
C ASN A 89 5.91 13.07 -4.97
N LEU A 90 6.40 13.42 -6.17
CA LEU A 90 7.83 13.40 -6.47
C LEU A 90 8.57 14.43 -5.61
N GLU A 91 9.74 14.02 -5.10
CA GLU A 91 10.62 14.83 -4.25
C GLU A 91 9.97 15.35 -2.96
N ILE A 92 8.79 14.85 -2.59
CA ILE A 92 8.16 15.16 -1.29
C ILE A 92 8.67 14.15 -0.26
N PRO A 93 9.31 14.60 0.84
CA PRO A 93 9.77 13.70 1.90
C PRO A 93 8.61 13.22 2.78
N PHE A 94 8.65 11.94 3.12
CA PHE A 94 7.76 11.28 4.05
C PHE A 94 8.56 10.73 5.24
N GLU A 95 7.98 10.79 6.43
CA GLU A 95 8.63 10.33 7.66
C GLU A 95 8.89 8.82 7.67
N THR A 96 7.98 8.03 7.08
CA THR A 96 8.08 6.57 7.05
C THR A 96 7.77 6.02 5.66
N MET A 97 8.34 4.87 5.34
CA MET A 97 8.02 4.15 4.10
C MET A 97 6.52 3.78 4.04
N ASP A 98 5.89 3.45 5.17
CA ASP A 98 4.44 3.21 5.24
C ASP A 98 3.64 4.44 4.78
N ASN A 99 4.01 5.63 5.25
CA ASN A 99 3.33 6.87 4.89
C ASN A 99 3.50 7.18 3.40
N LEU A 100 4.70 6.97 2.87
CA LEU A 100 4.98 7.10 1.44
C LEU A 100 4.09 6.15 0.62
N LEU A 101 4.13 4.86 0.92
CA LEU A 101 3.39 3.84 0.17
C LEU A 101 1.87 4.01 0.31
N MET A 102 1.37 4.40 1.49
CA MET A 102 -0.04 4.74 1.69
C MET A 102 -0.48 5.94 0.84
N ALA A 103 0.40 6.91 0.58
CA ALA A 103 0.09 8.08 -0.23
C ALA A 103 0.06 7.73 -1.73
N ILE A 104 0.98 6.88 -2.20
CA ILE A 104 1.20 6.67 -3.64
C ILE A 104 0.62 5.37 -4.21
N SER A 105 0.28 4.38 -3.39
CA SER A 105 -0.22 3.07 -3.84
C SER A 105 -1.57 2.74 -3.18
N PRO A 106 -2.68 2.90 -3.92
CA PRO A 106 -4.00 2.44 -3.48
C PRO A 106 -4.04 0.96 -3.08
N LEU A 107 -3.38 0.07 -3.84
CA LEU A 107 -3.36 -1.36 -3.54
C LEU A 107 -2.50 -1.67 -2.31
N PHE A 108 -1.40 -0.95 -2.09
CA PHE A 108 -0.65 -1.07 -0.83
C PHE A 108 -1.56 -0.75 0.35
N ARG A 109 -2.33 0.34 0.28
CA ARG A 109 -3.25 0.75 1.34
C ARG A 109 -4.29 -0.34 1.64
N GLU A 110 -4.87 -0.95 0.61
CA GLU A 110 -5.81 -2.06 0.77
C GLU A 110 -5.14 -3.27 1.45
N LYS A 111 -3.93 -3.65 1.02
CA LYS A 111 -3.17 -4.76 1.62
C LYS A 111 -2.78 -4.48 3.07
N PHE A 112 -2.37 -3.26 3.36
CA PHE A 112 -2.05 -2.82 4.72
C PHE A 112 -3.28 -2.91 5.64
N GLN A 113 -4.43 -2.42 5.18
CA GLN A 113 -5.68 -2.54 5.93
C GLN A 113 -6.07 -4.00 6.16
N GLN A 114 -5.99 -4.85 5.13
CA GLN A 114 -6.28 -6.27 5.27
C GLN A 114 -5.36 -6.93 6.31
N ALA A 115 -4.06 -6.67 6.24
CA ALA A 115 -3.10 -7.21 7.19
C ALA A 115 -3.37 -6.77 8.64
N LEU A 116 -3.88 -5.54 8.84
CA LEU A 116 -4.33 -5.09 10.16
C LEU A 116 -5.59 -5.83 10.62
N TYR A 117 -6.58 -6.02 9.75
CA TYR A 117 -7.79 -6.77 10.08
C TYR A 117 -7.48 -8.23 10.45
N ASP A 118 -6.64 -8.91 9.67
CA ASP A 118 -6.25 -10.30 9.92
C ASP A 118 -5.54 -10.44 11.28
N LYS A 119 -4.68 -9.47 11.63
CA LYS A 119 -4.01 -9.43 12.93
C LYS A 119 -5.01 -9.24 14.08
N LEU A 120 -5.97 -8.33 13.92
CA LEU A 120 -7.01 -8.10 14.92
C LEU A 120 -7.88 -9.34 15.13
N GLU A 121 -8.30 -10.00 14.04
CA GLU A 121 -9.09 -11.23 14.13
C GLU A 121 -8.33 -12.34 14.87
N SER A 122 -7.04 -12.50 14.59
CA SER A 122 -6.18 -13.47 15.28
C SER A 122 -6.15 -13.24 16.79
N VAL A 123 -6.06 -11.98 17.24
CA VAL A 123 -6.07 -11.65 18.68
C VAL A 123 -7.40 -12.03 19.35
N HIS A 124 -8.54 -11.75 18.70
CA HIS A 124 -9.86 -12.10 19.22
C HIS A 124 -10.03 -13.62 19.36
N ARG A 125 -9.54 -14.40 18.39
CA ARG A 125 -9.58 -15.86 18.45
C ARG A 125 -8.72 -16.42 19.58
N HIS A 126 -7.54 -15.85 19.81
CA HIS A 126 -6.65 -16.29 20.90
C HIS A 126 -7.20 -15.96 22.30
N GLN A 127 -7.94 -14.86 22.48
CA GLN A 127 -8.60 -14.57 23.77
C GLN A 127 -9.74 -15.55 24.10
N GLN A 128 -10.45 -16.07 23.09
CA GLN A 128 -11.57 -16.99 23.32
C GLN A 128 -11.12 -18.41 23.70
N GLN A 129 -9.91 -18.84 23.32
CA GLN A 129 -9.40 -20.18 23.65
C GLN A 129 -8.77 -20.29 25.06
N SER A 130 -8.40 -19.17 25.69
CA SER A 130 -7.75 -19.15 27.02
C SER A 130 -8.70 -19.41 28.20
N SER A 131 -10.01 -19.61 27.97
CA SER A 131 -11.04 -19.66 29.02
C SER A 131 -11.56 -21.07 29.35
N THR A 132 -10.89 -22.15 28.95
CA THR A 132 -11.27 -23.53 29.34
C THR A 132 -10.22 -24.17 30.24
N VAL A 133 -10.19 -23.75 31.51
CA VAL A 133 -9.59 -24.56 32.58
C VAL A 133 -10.51 -25.76 32.81
N GLN A 134 -10.08 -26.92 32.33
CA GLN A 134 -10.69 -28.21 32.57
C GLN A 134 -10.56 -28.60 34.04
N THR A 135 -11.69 -28.72 34.73
CA THR A 135 -11.84 -29.47 35.97
C THR A 135 -11.64 -30.97 35.68
N PRO A 136 -10.70 -31.68 36.34
CA PRO A 136 -10.62 -33.13 36.21
C PRO A 136 -11.80 -33.81 36.93
N PRO A 137 -12.39 -34.88 36.36
CA PRO A 137 -13.50 -35.58 36.98
C PRO A 137 -13.06 -36.50 38.13
N THR A 138 -13.84 -36.39 39.20
CA THR A 138 -13.89 -37.13 40.46
C THR A 138 -13.85 -38.65 40.32
N THR A 139 -13.21 -39.33 41.28
CA THR A 139 -13.72 -40.60 41.83
C THR A 139 -13.55 -40.59 43.35
N ALA A 140 -14.57 -41.09 44.04
CA ALA A 140 -15.04 -40.65 45.35
C ALA A 140 -14.46 -41.40 46.57
N GLU A 141 -14.69 -40.80 47.75
CA GLU A 141 -15.08 -41.33 49.08
C GLU A 141 -14.45 -40.45 50.18
N THR A 142 -15.03 -40.09 51.33
CA THR A 142 -16.34 -40.20 51.96
C THR A 142 -16.30 -39.31 53.22
N SER A 143 -17.44 -38.69 53.56
CA SER A 143 -17.86 -38.21 54.90
C SER A 143 -17.65 -36.75 55.38
N ILE A 144 -18.83 -36.18 55.67
CA ILE A 144 -19.33 -35.39 56.82
C ILE A 144 -19.16 -33.85 56.93
N SER A 145 -20.34 -33.21 56.82
CA SER A 145 -20.93 -32.13 57.64
C SER A 145 -20.22 -30.79 57.78
N SER A 146 -20.88 -29.71 57.32
CA SER A 146 -21.55 -28.75 58.23
C SER A 146 -22.23 -27.61 57.47
N LEU A 147 -23.34 -27.15 58.06
CA LEU A 147 -24.16 -26.01 57.65
C LEU A 147 -23.38 -24.70 57.75
N ALA A 148 -23.48 -23.84 56.73
CA ALA A 148 -23.46 -22.40 56.91
C ALA A 148 -24.14 -21.70 55.72
N SER A 149 -25.16 -20.92 56.07
CA SER A 149 -25.88 -19.98 55.24
C SER A 149 -24.95 -18.96 54.59
N GLY A 150 -25.25 -18.58 53.34
CA GLY A 150 -24.61 -17.46 52.67
C GLY A 150 -25.30 -17.15 51.36
N SER A 151 -26.18 -16.16 51.39
CA SER A 151 -26.83 -15.55 50.23
C SER A 151 -25.83 -15.23 49.12
N SER A 152 -26.17 -15.52 47.86
CA SER A 152 -25.65 -14.73 46.74
C SER A 152 -26.63 -14.67 45.58
N ILE A 153 -26.74 -13.45 45.10
CA ILE A 153 -27.74 -12.91 44.18
C ILE A 153 -27.47 -13.44 42.77
N GLN A 154 -28.49 -14.03 42.18
CA GLN A 154 -28.53 -14.45 40.79
C GLN A 154 -28.83 -13.21 39.93
N GLN A 155 -27.78 -12.60 39.35
CA GLN A 155 -27.92 -11.55 38.35
C GLN A 155 -27.53 -12.08 36.96
N HIS A 156 -28.49 -11.90 36.06
CA HIS A 156 -28.50 -12.24 34.66
C HIS A 156 -27.51 -11.40 33.86
N HIS A 157 -26.75 -12.02 32.93
CA HIS A 157 -26.31 -11.33 31.72
C HIS A 157 -26.30 -12.32 30.53
N THR A 158 -27.45 -12.45 29.87
CA THR A 158 -27.56 -13.04 28.53
C THR A 158 -27.19 -11.95 27.52
N SER A 159 -25.94 -11.90 27.07
CA SER A 159 -25.52 -11.00 25.98
C SER A 159 -25.83 -11.64 24.64
N HIS A 160 -27.04 -11.40 24.13
CA HIS A 160 -27.41 -11.69 22.74
C HIS A 160 -26.85 -10.56 21.86
N ILE A 161 -25.68 -10.74 21.24
CA ILE A 161 -25.18 -9.82 20.20
C ILE A 161 -25.88 -10.19 18.89
N LEU A 162 -26.92 -9.42 18.57
CA LEU A 162 -27.59 -9.45 17.27
C LEU A 162 -26.80 -8.55 16.31
N LEU A 163 -25.90 -9.15 15.51
CA LEU A 163 -25.28 -8.45 14.38
C LEU A 163 -26.32 -8.28 13.27
N GLN A 164 -26.94 -7.10 13.27
CA GLN A 164 -27.85 -6.64 12.25
C GLN A 164 -27.05 -6.29 10.98
N GLN A 165 -27.22 -7.09 9.92
CA GLN A 165 -26.70 -6.79 8.58
C GLN A 165 -27.34 -5.50 8.04
N PRO A 166 -26.57 -4.57 7.46
CA PRO A 166 -27.12 -3.58 6.56
C PRO A 166 -27.31 -4.20 5.16
N SER A 167 -28.58 -4.30 4.74
CA SER A 167 -28.97 -4.68 3.38
C SER A 167 -28.44 -3.66 2.37
N LEU A 168 -27.59 -4.13 1.45
CA LEU A 168 -27.17 -3.37 0.28
C LEU A 168 -28.33 -3.28 -0.72
N LEU A 169 -28.72 -2.03 -0.97
CA LEU A 169 -29.35 -1.44 -2.16
C LEU A 169 -29.75 -2.39 -3.29
N GLN A 170 -31.05 -2.40 -3.59
CA GLN A 170 -31.59 -2.94 -4.83
C GLN A 170 -32.47 -1.88 -5.51
N ASN A 171 -32.13 -1.57 -6.77
CA ASN A 171 -33.03 -1.14 -7.86
C ASN A 171 -33.78 0.20 -7.67
N THR A 172 -34.07 1.02 -8.68
CA THR A 172 -34.17 0.92 -10.14
C THR A 172 -34.37 2.37 -10.60
N HIS A 173 -33.85 2.81 -11.74
CA HIS A 173 -34.60 3.62 -12.72
C HIS A 173 -33.82 3.70 -14.04
N GLN A 174 -34.21 2.81 -14.95
CA GLN A 174 -34.20 3.07 -16.38
C GLN A 174 -35.33 4.05 -16.70
N GLN A 175 -35.09 5.06 -17.55
CA GLN A 175 -35.92 5.35 -18.72
C GLN A 175 -35.46 6.63 -19.46
N HIS A 176 -35.22 6.46 -20.78
CA HIS A 176 -35.64 7.30 -21.92
C HIS A 176 -35.07 8.75 -22.01
N HIS A 177 -34.80 9.36 -23.18
CA HIS A 177 -34.97 9.06 -24.61
C HIS A 177 -34.19 10.13 -25.43
N GLN A 178 -33.77 9.80 -26.66
CA GLN A 178 -33.66 10.61 -27.90
C GLN A 178 -32.97 12.02 -27.86
N GLN A 179 -32.13 12.45 -28.80
CA GLN A 179 -32.49 12.65 -30.23
C GLN A 179 -31.28 13.11 -31.08
N GLN A 180 -31.25 12.58 -32.32
CA GLN A 180 -30.65 13.01 -33.61
C GLN A 180 -29.81 14.29 -33.74
N GLN A 181 -28.72 14.21 -34.55
CA GLN A 181 -28.56 14.79 -35.90
C GLN A 181 -27.09 14.63 -36.37
N GLN A 182 -26.79 13.75 -37.33
CA GLN A 182 -26.48 14.05 -38.73
C GLN A 182 -25.70 15.36 -38.98
N THR A 183 -24.46 15.24 -39.45
CA THR A 183 -23.95 15.99 -40.62
C THR A 183 -22.76 15.24 -41.22
N SER A 184 -23.00 14.75 -42.44
CA SER A 184 -22.00 14.23 -43.37
C SER A 184 -21.16 15.39 -43.89
N HIS A 185 -19.83 15.28 -43.96
CA HIS A 185 -19.06 15.90 -45.03
C HIS A 185 -17.84 15.05 -45.39
N MET A 186 -17.88 14.50 -46.60
CA MET A 186 -16.73 14.04 -47.36
C MET A 186 -15.76 15.20 -47.56
N THR A 187 -14.45 14.97 -47.45
CA THR A 187 -13.51 15.50 -48.45
C THR A 187 -12.37 14.51 -48.64
N GLN A 188 -12.15 14.23 -49.91
CA GLN A 188 -11.23 13.31 -50.53
C GLN A 188 -10.11 14.16 -51.13
N GLN A 189 -8.84 13.83 -50.86
CA GLN A 189 -7.65 14.17 -51.66
C GLN A 189 -6.47 13.42 -51.01
N SER A 190 -6.04 12.27 -51.54
CA SER A 190 -5.26 12.04 -52.76
C SER A 190 -3.81 12.53 -52.65
N ILE A 191 -2.92 11.54 -52.45
CA ILE A 191 -1.61 11.31 -53.09
C ILE A 191 -0.62 12.47 -53.02
N GLN A 192 0.59 12.23 -52.48
CA GLN A 192 1.82 12.07 -53.29
C GLN A 192 3.10 12.33 -52.47
N GLU A 193 4.02 11.35 -52.50
CA GLU A 193 5.51 11.51 -52.44
C GLU A 193 6.12 12.10 -51.14
N GLN A 194 7.36 11.85 -50.71
CA GLN A 194 8.54 11.08 -51.12
C GLN A 194 9.53 11.19 -49.93
N SER A 195 10.48 10.26 -49.81
CA SER A 195 11.84 10.47 -49.27
C SER A 195 12.00 10.79 -47.77
N ALA A 196 12.56 9.88 -46.98
CA ALA A 196 14.01 9.72 -46.72
C ALA A 196 14.57 10.72 -45.68
N LEU A 197 15.08 10.14 -44.58
CA LEU A 197 16.21 10.58 -43.75
C LEU A 197 16.41 12.09 -43.56
N ASP A 198 16.21 12.60 -42.34
CA ASP A 198 17.36 13.10 -41.56
C ASP A 198 17.01 13.26 -40.07
N ILE A 199 17.94 12.82 -39.23
CA ILE A 199 17.94 12.99 -37.79
C ILE A 199 18.80 14.23 -37.56
N THR A 200 18.17 15.38 -37.29
CA THR A 200 18.91 16.58 -36.87
C THR A 200 18.54 16.95 -35.45
N ALA A 201 19.54 16.85 -34.58
CA ALA A 201 19.55 17.22 -33.17
C ALA A 201 19.42 18.74 -32.95
N GLN A 202 18.30 19.33 -33.37
CA GLN A 202 18.09 20.78 -33.35
C GLN A 202 16.66 21.19 -32.92
N GLU A 203 15.99 20.40 -32.05
CA GLU A 203 14.71 20.78 -31.44
C GLU A 203 14.72 20.79 -29.90
N VAL A 204 15.86 20.56 -29.24
CA VAL A 204 15.95 20.52 -27.76
C VAL A 204 16.42 21.86 -27.15
N LEU A 205 16.67 22.90 -27.96
CA LEU A 205 17.23 24.16 -27.46
C LEU A 205 16.25 25.35 -27.42
N ASP A 206 15.05 25.23 -27.98
CA ASP A 206 14.07 26.35 -27.97
C ASP A 206 13.12 26.33 -26.76
N ASP A 207 13.01 25.23 -26.01
CA ASP A 207 12.13 25.14 -24.83
C ASP A 207 12.76 25.67 -23.52
N LEU A 208 14.05 26.08 -23.53
CA LEU A 208 14.71 26.63 -22.34
C LEU A 208 14.53 28.15 -22.17
N HIS A 209 13.97 28.85 -23.16
CA HIS A 209 13.88 30.31 -23.16
C HIS A 209 12.54 30.89 -22.69
N ASN A 210 11.58 30.06 -22.29
CA ASN A 210 10.25 30.52 -21.88
C ASN A 210 9.98 30.43 -20.36
N TRP A 211 11.00 30.13 -19.55
CA TRP A 211 10.87 29.99 -18.09
C TRP A 211 11.61 31.04 -17.26
N ILE A 212 12.13 32.09 -17.90
CA ILE A 212 12.64 33.29 -17.21
C ILE A 212 12.00 34.52 -17.87
N HIS A 213 10.73 34.75 -17.58
CA HIS A 213 10.12 36.08 -17.53
C HIS A 213 8.85 36.08 -16.68
#